data_AF-A0A940MJQ7-F1
#
_entry.id   AF-A0A940MJQ7-F1
#
_cell.length_a   1.000
_cell.length_b   1.000
_cell.length_c   1.000
_cell.angle_alpha   90.00
_cell.angle_beta   90.00
_cell.angle_gamma   90.00
#
_symmetry.space_group_name_H-M   'P 1'
#
loop_
_entity.id
_entity.type
_entity.pdbx_description
1 polymer ?
#
loop_
_entity_poly.entity_id
_entity_poly.type
_entity_poly.pdbx_seq_one_letter_code
_entity_poly.pdbx_strand_id
1 'polypeptide(L)'
;GLAELPEAWHEAVGAARAARARPALGPVAQWADIGAYRLLTHLPPGRDPAVAPLLAPAHAELASTAESYLDHAGQAGRTAAALGIHRQTLYYRLSRIEHLTGLDLARGEDRLLLHMALKAARL
;
A
#
# COMPACT_ATOMS: atom_id res chain seq x y z
N GLY A 1 -2.93 32.87 5.87
CA GLY A 1 -4.11 33.78 5.78
C GLY A 1 -5.26 33.10 5.04
N LEU A 2 -6.40 33.78 4.75
CA LEU A 2 -7.56 33.12 4.08
C LEU A 2 -7.21 32.48 2.72
N ALA A 3 -6.15 32.95 2.05
CA ALA A 3 -5.63 32.39 0.81
C ALA A 3 -5.06 30.95 0.95
N GLU A 4 -4.63 30.54 2.15
CA GLU A 4 -4.07 29.20 2.42
C GLU A 4 -5.15 28.18 2.81
N LEU A 5 -6.39 28.62 3.06
CA LEU A 5 -7.47 27.73 3.53
C LEU A 5 -7.74 26.54 2.61
N PRO A 6 -7.76 26.67 1.27
CA PRO A 6 -7.99 25.52 0.40
C PRO A 6 -6.91 24.44 0.52
N GLU A 7 -5.65 24.87 0.64
CA GLU A 7 -4.51 23.97 0.80
C GLU A 7 -4.53 23.29 2.17
N ALA A 8 -4.69 24.08 3.24
CA ALA A 8 -4.79 23.56 4.60
C ALA A 8 -5.96 22.57 4.78
N TRP A 9 -7.10 22.83 4.12
CA TRP A 9 -8.23 21.90 4.07
C TRP A 9 -7.88 20.60 3.34
N HIS A 10 -7.20 20.69 2.19
CA HIS A 10 -6.77 19.52 1.43
C HIS A 10 -5.81 18.65 2.24
N GLU A 11 -4.81 19.26 2.89
CA GLU A 11 -3.85 18.57 3.74
C GLU A 11 -4.52 17.90 4.93
N ALA A 12 -5.44 18.61 5.61
CA ALA A 12 -6.18 18.06 6.75
C ALA A 12 -7.05 16.86 6.34
N VAL A 13 -7.77 16.95 5.22
CA VAL A 13 -8.58 15.84 4.70
C VAL A 13 -7.69 14.67 4.27
N GLY A 14 -6.57 14.95 3.59
CA GLY A 14 -5.60 13.93 3.18
C GLY A 14 -4.99 13.18 4.36
N ALA A 15 -4.58 13.91 5.41
CA ALA A 15 -4.06 13.34 6.64
C ALA A 15 -5.10 12.49 7.38
N ALA A 16 -6.35 12.96 7.45
CA ALA A 16 -7.44 12.19 8.06
C ALA A 16 -7.73 10.88 7.30
N ARG A 17 -7.72 10.91 5.96
CA ARG A 17 -7.86 9.69 5.14
C ARG A 17 -6.72 8.71 5.36
N ALA A 18 -5.48 9.20 5.42
CA ALA A 18 -4.32 8.37 5.70
C ALA A 18 -4.37 7.74 7.11
N ALA A 19 -4.82 8.48 8.12
CA ALA A 19 -5.02 7.97 9.48
C ALA A 19 -6.05 6.82 9.53
N ARG A 20 -7.12 6.92 8.73
CA ARG A 20 -8.11 5.86 8.57
C ARG A 20 -7.55 4.65 7.81
N ALA A 21 -6.79 4.91 6.75
CA ALA A 21 -6.19 3.88 5.89
C ALA A 21 -5.12 3.05 6.63
N ARG A 22 -4.37 3.68 7.53
CA ARG A 22 -3.27 3.07 8.28
C ARG A 22 -3.42 3.40 9.77
N PRO A 23 -3.90 2.46 10.59
CA PRO A 23 -4.12 2.68 12.04
C PRO A 23 -2.89 3.19 12.79
N ALA A 24 -1.67 2.85 12.36
CA ALA A 24 -0.43 3.34 12.95
C ALA A 24 -0.19 4.86 12.82
N LEU A 25 -0.98 5.56 11.98
CA LEU A 25 -0.97 7.02 11.86
C LEU A 25 -2.06 7.68 12.71
N GLY A 26 -2.93 6.90 13.37
CA GLY A 26 -4.02 7.40 14.20
C GLY A 26 -3.60 7.71 15.65
N PRO A 27 -4.47 8.35 16.44
CA PRO A 27 -5.81 8.84 16.07
C PRO A 27 -5.77 10.16 15.28
N VAL A 28 -4.64 10.87 15.31
CA VAL A 28 -4.42 12.14 14.62
C VAL A 28 -3.13 12.02 13.81
N ALA A 29 -3.20 12.32 12.52
CA ALA A 29 -2.04 12.36 11.63
C ALA A 29 -1.72 13.80 11.24
N GLN A 30 -0.43 14.14 11.21
CA GLN A 30 0.05 15.38 10.60
C GLN A 30 0.38 15.12 9.14
N TRP A 31 0.05 16.06 8.25
CA TRP A 31 0.36 15.96 6.82
C TRP A 31 1.84 15.65 6.55
N ALA A 32 2.75 16.27 7.30
CA ALA A 32 4.20 16.03 7.20
C ALA A 32 4.61 14.57 7.49
N ASP A 33 3.79 13.79 8.21
CA ASP A 33 4.13 12.46 8.73
C ASP A 33 3.42 11.31 8.01
N ILE A 34 2.47 11.59 7.10
CA ILE A 34 1.74 10.52 6.37
C ILE A 34 2.56 9.90 5.23
N GLY A 35 3.77 10.39 4.96
CA GLY A 35 4.70 9.83 3.98
C GLY A 35 4.13 9.76 2.57
N ALA A 36 4.22 8.59 1.92
CA ALA A 36 3.76 8.37 0.55
C ALA A 36 2.26 8.65 0.35
N TYR A 37 1.45 8.60 1.41
CA TYR A 37 0.03 8.94 1.33
C TYR A 37 -0.21 10.39 0.91
N ARG A 38 0.73 11.33 1.15
CA ARG A 38 0.64 12.70 0.61
C ARG A 38 0.49 12.68 -0.90
N LEU A 39 1.38 11.96 -1.59
CA LEU A 39 1.33 11.85 -3.05
C LEU A 39 0.04 11.18 -3.52
N LEU A 40 -0.36 10.09 -2.86
CA LEU A 40 -1.57 9.34 -3.24
C LEU A 40 -2.86 10.17 -3.08
N THR A 41 -2.92 11.12 -2.16
CA THR A 41 -4.11 11.98 -2.00
C THR A 41 -4.34 12.94 -3.17
N HIS A 42 -3.31 13.20 -3.99
CA HIS A 42 -3.43 14.01 -5.21
C HIS A 42 -3.78 13.19 -6.45
N LEU A 43 -3.70 11.86 -6.38
CA LEU A 43 -4.05 11.00 -7.51
C LEU A 43 -5.57 10.84 -7.59
N PRO A 44 -6.14 10.76 -8.80
CA PRO A 44 -7.55 10.44 -8.94
C PRO A 44 -7.84 9.05 -8.35
N PRO A 45 -9.02 8.84 -7.74
CA PRO A 45 -9.38 7.53 -7.26
C PRO A 45 -9.46 6.56 -8.44
N GLY A 46 -8.96 5.35 -8.24
CA GLY A 46 -8.94 4.33 -9.27
C GLY A 46 -8.28 3.05 -8.79
N ARG A 47 -8.60 1.94 -9.46
CA ARG A 47 -7.92 0.66 -9.26
C ARG A 47 -7.18 0.33 -10.53
N ASP A 48 -5.89 0.05 -10.39
CA ASP A 48 -5.10 -0.45 -11.50
C ASP A 48 -5.64 -1.83 -11.93
N PRO A 49 -5.92 -2.05 -13.24
CA PRO A 49 -6.46 -3.32 -13.72
C PRO A 49 -5.59 -4.54 -13.40
N ALA A 50 -4.26 -4.39 -13.36
CA ALA A 50 -3.35 -5.48 -13.04
C ALA A 50 -3.43 -5.87 -11.55
N VAL A 51 -3.71 -4.90 -10.67
CA VAL A 51 -3.78 -5.12 -9.21
C VAL A 51 -5.21 -5.46 -8.75
N ALA A 52 -6.23 -5.11 -9.54
CA ALA A 52 -7.63 -5.35 -9.20
C ALA A 52 -7.97 -6.80 -8.81
N PRO A 53 -7.44 -7.86 -9.48
CA PRO A 53 -7.67 -9.25 -9.05
C PRO A 53 -7.18 -9.50 -7.62
N LEU A 54 -5.99 -9.01 -7.26
CA LEU A 54 -5.41 -9.18 -5.93
C LEU A 54 -6.24 -8.51 -4.82
N LEU A 55 -6.96 -7.44 -5.15
CA LEU A 55 -7.82 -6.71 -4.21
C LEU A 55 -9.18 -7.38 -3.96
N ALA A 56 -9.49 -8.48 -4.63
CA ALA A 56 -10.71 -9.24 -4.36
C ALA A 56 -10.70 -9.81 -2.93
N PRO A 57 -11.86 -9.90 -2.24
CA PRO A 57 -11.93 -10.42 -0.87
C PRO A 57 -11.32 -11.82 -0.70
N ALA A 58 -11.42 -12.67 -1.74
CA ALA A 58 -10.83 -14.01 -1.77
C ALA A 58 -9.29 -14.01 -1.69
N HIS A 59 -8.64 -12.87 -1.96
CA HIS A 59 -7.19 -12.71 -1.99
C HIS A 59 -6.67 -11.74 -0.93
N ALA A 60 -7.49 -11.38 0.07
CA ALA A 60 -7.12 -10.44 1.13
C ALA A 60 -5.81 -10.82 1.85
N GLU A 61 -5.58 -12.11 2.08
CA GLU A 61 -4.33 -12.58 2.70
C GLU A 61 -3.10 -12.39 1.77
N LEU A 62 -3.27 -12.58 0.46
CA LEU A 62 -2.21 -12.33 -0.52
C LEU A 62 -1.92 -10.83 -0.65
N ALA A 63 -2.96 -9.98 -0.67
CA ALA A 63 -2.79 -8.53 -0.67
C ALA A 63 -2.04 -8.05 0.59
N SER A 64 -2.39 -8.57 1.76
CA SER A 64 -1.66 -8.30 3.02
C SER A 64 -0.21 -8.78 2.98
N THR A 65 0.03 -9.97 2.40
CA THR A 65 1.38 -10.51 2.22
C THR A 65 2.21 -9.63 1.28
N ALA A 66 1.65 -9.21 0.14
CA ALA A 66 2.30 -8.34 -0.83
C ALA A 66 2.69 -7.00 -0.21
N GLU A 67 1.77 -6.36 0.51
CA GLU A 67 2.06 -5.09 1.15
C GLU A 67 3.13 -5.24 2.25
N SER A 68 3.05 -6.27 3.08
CA SER A 68 4.09 -6.55 4.09
C SER A 68 5.45 -6.80 3.44
N TYR A 69 5.49 -7.49 2.30
CA TYR A 69 6.71 -7.69 1.53
C TYR A 69 7.32 -6.36 1.06
N LEU A 70 6.50 -5.48 0.51
CA LEU A 70 6.92 -4.18 -0.03
C LEU A 70 7.28 -3.18 1.08
N ASP A 71 6.54 -3.16 2.19
CA ASP A 71 6.86 -2.36 3.38
C ASP A 71 8.21 -2.76 4.01
N HIS A 72 8.62 -4.03 3.86
CA HIS A 72 9.94 -4.53 4.28
C HIS A 72 11.01 -4.43 3.17
N ALA A 73 10.79 -3.58 2.16
CA ALA A 73 11.68 -3.35 1.02
C ALA A 73 12.05 -4.62 0.24
N GLY A 74 11.10 -5.54 0.11
CA GLY A 74 11.27 -6.81 -0.61
C GLY A 74 12.19 -7.83 0.09
N GLN A 75 12.51 -7.61 1.37
CA GLN A 75 13.38 -8.53 2.11
C GLN A 75 12.59 -9.71 2.66
N ALA A 76 12.58 -10.82 1.91
CA ALA A 76 11.82 -12.03 2.23
C ALA A 76 12.04 -12.55 3.67
N GLY A 77 13.27 -12.46 4.19
CA GLY A 77 13.56 -12.86 5.57
C GLY A 77 12.82 -12.02 6.62
N ARG A 78 12.82 -10.68 6.45
CA ARG A 78 12.12 -9.77 7.36
C ARG A 78 10.61 -9.90 7.23
N THR A 79 10.10 -10.02 6.01
CA THR A 79 8.68 -10.24 5.74
C THR A 79 8.15 -11.53 6.36
N ALA A 80 8.87 -12.64 6.17
CA ALA A 80 8.48 -13.94 6.74
C ALA A 80 8.43 -13.89 8.28
N ALA A 81 9.41 -13.23 8.91
CA ALA A 81 9.43 -13.02 10.35
C ALA A 81 8.26 -12.14 10.81
N ALA A 82 7.99 -11.02 10.13
CA ALA A 82 6.89 -10.12 10.45
C ALA A 82 5.51 -10.78 10.30
N LEU A 83 5.37 -11.72 9.35
CA LEU A 83 4.13 -12.47 9.13
C LEU A 83 4.02 -13.75 9.97
N GLY A 84 5.08 -14.14 10.69
CA GLY A 84 5.10 -15.40 11.46
C GLY A 84 5.02 -16.66 10.59
N ILE A 85 5.52 -16.61 9.35
CA ILE A 85 5.46 -17.73 8.39
C ILE A 85 6.86 -18.22 7.97
N HIS A 86 6.92 -19.44 7.45
CA HIS A 86 8.14 -19.96 6.84
C HIS A 86 8.46 -19.26 5.51
N ARG A 87 9.76 -19.11 5.19
CA ARG A 87 10.22 -18.48 3.93
C ARG A 87 9.64 -19.16 2.69
N GLN A 88 9.52 -20.49 2.69
CA GLN A 88 8.93 -21.23 1.57
C GLN A 88 7.46 -20.85 1.35
N THR A 89 6.69 -20.67 2.42
CA THR A 89 5.30 -20.22 2.35
C THR A 89 5.21 -18.81 1.78
N LEU A 90 6.14 -17.93 2.16
CA LEU A 90 6.22 -16.58 1.58
C LEU A 90 6.49 -16.65 0.07
N TYR A 91 7.50 -17.40 -0.38
CA TYR A 91 7.80 -17.52 -1.81
C TYR A 91 6.62 -18.07 -2.61
N TYR A 92 5.91 -19.06 -2.07
CA TYR A 92 4.69 -19.56 -2.68
C TYR A 92 3.60 -18.48 -2.82
N ARG A 93 3.42 -17.63 -1.80
CA ARG A 93 2.47 -16.50 -1.87
C ARG A 93 2.92 -15.45 -2.88
N LEU A 94 4.20 -15.09 -2.90
CA LEU A 94 4.75 -14.12 -3.86
C LEU A 94 4.58 -14.60 -5.30
N SER A 95 4.88 -15.86 -5.59
CA SER A 95 4.65 -16.46 -6.91
C SER A 95 3.16 -16.43 -7.32
N ARG A 96 2.24 -16.68 -6.37
CA ARG A 96 0.81 -16.54 -6.65
C ARG A 96 0.38 -15.09 -6.91
N ILE A 97 1.00 -14.13 -6.22
CA ILE A 97 0.76 -12.69 -6.46
C ILE A 97 1.21 -12.31 -7.86
N GLU A 98 2.41 -12.72 -8.28
CA GLU A 98 2.92 -12.51 -9.64
C GLU A 98 1.99 -13.13 -10.69
N HIS A 99 1.51 -14.36 -10.45
CA HIS A 99 0.57 -15.02 -11.36
C HIS A 99 -0.79 -14.30 -11.45
N LEU A 100 -1.34 -13.83 -10.32
CA LEU A 100 -2.63 -13.14 -10.30
C LEU A 100 -2.59 -11.75 -10.92
N THR A 101 -1.46 -11.06 -10.80
CA THR A 101 -1.32 -9.66 -11.23
C THR A 101 -0.62 -9.50 -12.58
N GLY A 102 0.14 -10.51 -13.00
CA GLY A 102 1.04 -10.42 -14.17
C GLY A 102 2.28 -9.56 -13.92
N LEU A 103 2.49 -9.06 -12.69
CA LEU A 103 3.62 -8.24 -12.31
C LEU A 103 4.84 -9.10 -11.96
N ASP A 104 6.04 -8.63 -12.27
CA ASP A 104 7.31 -9.26 -11.90
C ASP A 104 7.90 -8.54 -10.67
N LEU A 105 7.91 -9.22 -9.51
CA LEU A 105 8.40 -8.62 -8.27
C LEU A 105 9.91 -8.45 -8.23
N ALA A 106 10.67 -8.97 -9.19
CA ALA A 106 12.07 -8.62 -9.37
C ALA A 106 12.25 -7.21 -9.96
N ARG A 107 11.24 -6.68 -10.68
CA ARG A 107 11.28 -5.35 -11.31
C ARG A 107 10.85 -4.24 -10.35
N GLY A 108 11.61 -3.13 -10.36
CA GLY A 108 11.34 -1.98 -9.50
C GLY A 108 10.00 -1.30 -9.78
N GLU A 109 9.70 -1.06 -11.06
CA GLU A 109 8.47 -0.39 -11.50
C GLU A 109 7.21 -1.19 -11.13
N ASP A 110 7.24 -2.51 -11.34
CA ASP A 110 6.14 -3.42 -10.99
C ASP A 110 5.88 -3.42 -9.48
N ARG A 111 6.94 -3.46 -8.66
CA ARG A 111 6.82 -3.31 -7.19
C ARG A 111 6.25 -1.95 -6.79
N LEU A 112 6.69 -0.87 -7.45
CA LEU A 112 6.19 0.47 -7.18
C LEU A 112 4.70 0.58 -7.49
N LEU A 113 4.27 0.11 -8.67
CA LEU A 113 2.87 0.06 -9.08
C LEU A 113 2.03 -0.71 -8.07
N LEU A 114 2.47 -1.93 -7.72
CA LEU A 114 1.78 -2.76 -6.75
C LEU A 114 1.67 -2.08 -5.38
N HIS A 115 2.75 -1.46 -4.89
CA HIS A 115 2.77 -0.83 -3.57
C HIS A 115 1.83 0.38 -3.51
N MET A 116 1.86 1.23 -4.54
CA MET A 116 0.97 2.38 -4.66
C MET A 116 -0.50 1.94 -4.74
N ALA A 117 -0.81 0.94 -5.57
CA ALA A 117 -2.17 0.44 -5.72
C ALA A 117 -2.72 -0.16 -4.42
N LEU A 118 -1.91 -0.93 -3.68
CA LEU A 118 -2.30 -1.48 -2.37
C LEU A 118 -2.56 -0.39 -1.33
N LYS A 119 -1.71 0.65 -1.28
CA LYS A 119 -1.91 1.78 -0.35
C LYS A 119 -3.09 2.66 -0.75
N ALA A 120 -3.27 2.92 -2.04
CA ALA A 120 -4.38 3.69 -2.58
C ALA A 120 -5.73 3.01 -2.32
N ALA A 121 -5.78 1.67 -2.38
CA ALA A 121 -6.98 0.90 -2.09
C ALA A 121 -7.47 1.03 -0.62
N ARG A 122 -6.65 1.59 0.28
CA ARG A 122 -7.00 1.85 1.68
C ARG A 122 -7.43 3.28 1.99
N LEU A 123 -7.12 4.24 1.10
CA LEU A 123 -7.48 5.65 1.27
C LEU A 123 -8.98 5.87 1.10
#